data_AF-A0A346PDW1-F1
#
_entry.id   AF-A0A346PDW1-F1
#
_cell.length_a   1.000
_cell.length_b   1.000
_cell.length_c   1.000
_cell.angle_alpha   90.00
_cell.angle_beta   90.00
_cell.angle_gamma   90.00
#
_symmetry.space_group_name_H-M   'P 1'
#
loop_
_entity.id
_entity.type
_entity.pdbx_description
1 polymer ?
#
loop_
_entity_poly.entity_id
_entity_poly.type
_entity_poly.pdbx_seq_one_letter_code
_entity_poly.pdbx_strand_id
1 'polypeptide(L)'
;MGSRPHARQEASPTNSSDARCACGARADGHDALRNDPICENCARVRTDGGTTPAERQAQALETIADELRFQNAALAEVINVLDAMHGERHRPLEEITTSIKDHLIVRGLEEMA
;
A
#
# COMPACT_ATOMS: atom_id res chain seq x y z
N MET A 1 -36.10 31.66 -32.08
CA MET A 1 -34.95 31.42 -32.98
C MET A 1 -33.98 30.51 -32.23
N GLY A 2 -33.88 29.24 -32.63
CA GLY A 2 -33.18 28.18 -31.88
C GLY A 2 -31.70 28.07 -32.24
N SER A 3 -30.87 27.81 -31.24
CA SER A 3 -29.42 27.60 -31.36
C SER A 3 -29.12 26.47 -32.34
N ARG A 4 -28.34 26.76 -33.38
CA ARG A 4 -27.80 25.75 -34.30
C ARG A 4 -26.84 24.87 -33.49
N PRO A 5 -27.03 23.54 -33.39
CA PRO A 5 -26.02 22.70 -32.81
C PRO A 5 -24.77 22.81 -33.69
N HIS A 6 -23.64 23.18 -33.10
CA HIS A 6 -22.35 23.08 -33.77
C HIS A 6 -22.16 21.61 -34.12
N ALA A 7 -22.25 21.27 -35.41
CA ALA A 7 -21.87 19.95 -35.87
C ALA A 7 -20.40 19.77 -35.50
N ARG A 8 -20.12 18.87 -34.56
CA ARG A 8 -18.76 18.47 -34.25
C ARG A 8 -18.17 17.91 -35.54
N GLN A 9 -17.25 18.65 -36.14
CA GLN A 9 -16.55 18.20 -37.33
C GLN A 9 -15.48 17.23 -36.84
N GLU A 10 -15.85 15.95 -36.77
CA GLU A 10 -14.86 14.89 -36.62
C GLU A 10 -14.01 14.94 -37.88
N ALA A 11 -12.76 15.37 -37.73
CA ALA A 11 -11.78 15.32 -38.80
C ALA A 11 -11.62 13.86 -39.20
N SER A 12 -12.32 13.44 -40.27
CA SER A 12 -12.08 12.16 -40.90
C SER A 12 -10.66 12.21 -41.46
N PRO A 13 -9.70 11.40 -40.98
CA PRO A 13 -8.34 11.44 -41.47
C PRO A 13 -8.38 10.98 -42.92
N THR A 14 -7.92 11.84 -43.83
CA THR A 14 -7.95 11.60 -45.28
C THR A 14 -7.15 10.36 -45.71
N ASN A 15 -6.37 9.74 -44.82
CA ASN A 15 -5.56 8.53 -45.07
C ASN A 15 -5.41 7.65 -43.81
N SER A 16 -6.51 7.25 -43.16
CA SER A 16 -6.44 6.42 -41.93
C SER A 16 -5.89 5.00 -42.15
N SER A 17 -5.75 4.54 -43.40
CA SER A 17 -5.36 3.15 -43.69
C SER A 17 -3.89 2.82 -43.47
N ASP A 18 -2.99 3.80 -43.49
CA ASP A 18 -1.53 3.57 -43.35
C ASP A 18 -0.89 4.31 -42.17
N ALA A 19 -1.70 4.95 -41.33
CA ALA A 19 -1.22 5.57 -40.12
C ALA A 19 -0.64 4.50 -39.19
N ARG A 20 0.60 4.70 -38.73
CA ARG A 20 1.29 3.80 -37.81
C ARG A 20 1.45 4.45 -36.45
N CYS A 21 1.20 3.67 -35.41
CA CYS A 21 1.55 4.03 -34.06
C CYS A 21 3.08 4.14 -33.93
N ALA A 22 3.55 4.89 -32.92
CA ALA A 22 4.98 4.99 -32.58
C ALA A 22 5.66 3.63 -32.36
N CYS A 23 4.91 2.59 -31.99
CA CYS A 23 5.40 1.21 -31.85
C CYS A 23 5.52 0.45 -33.19
N GLY A 24 5.18 1.09 -34.32
CA GLY A 24 5.22 0.50 -35.67
C GLY A 24 3.98 -0.30 -36.07
N ALA A 25 3.07 -0.58 -35.14
CA ALA A 25 1.78 -1.23 -35.40
C ALA A 25 0.84 -0.30 -36.21
N ARG A 26 -0.12 -0.89 -36.91
CA ARG A 26 -1.21 -0.14 -37.54
C ARG A 26 -1.98 0.62 -36.47
N ALA A 27 -2.28 1.89 -36.73
CA ALA A 27 -3.08 2.69 -35.81
C ALA A 27 -4.56 2.29 -35.88
N ASP A 28 -5.20 2.22 -34.72
CA ASP A 28 -6.64 1.96 -34.58
C ASP A 28 -7.42 3.27 -34.41
N GLY A 29 -6.71 4.36 -34.10
CA GLY A 29 -7.27 5.69 -33.95
C GLY A 29 -6.19 6.75 -33.72
N HIS A 30 -6.62 7.90 -33.20
CA HIS A 30 -5.73 8.99 -32.80
C HIS A 30 -5.85 9.24 -31.30
N ASP A 31 -4.73 9.57 -30.67
CA ASP A 31 -4.64 10.01 -29.29
C ASP A 31 -5.43 11.33 -29.12
N ALA A 32 -6.43 11.37 -28.25
CA ALA A 32 -7.29 12.55 -28.09
C ALA A 32 -6.55 13.79 -27.55
N LEU A 33 -5.41 13.61 -26.89
CA LEU A 33 -4.61 14.70 -26.32
C LEU A 33 -3.58 15.22 -27.34
N ARG A 34 -2.92 14.31 -28.07
CA ARG A 34 -1.80 14.65 -28.97
C ARG A 34 -2.18 14.65 -30.45
N ASN A 35 -3.35 14.13 -30.80
CA ASN A 35 -3.80 13.90 -32.17
C ASN A 35 -2.82 13.05 -33.00
N ASP A 36 -2.02 12.20 -32.35
CA ASP A 36 -1.06 11.29 -32.98
C ASP A 36 -1.73 9.92 -33.25
N PRO A 37 -1.37 9.21 -34.34
CA PRO A 37 -1.83 7.84 -34.56
C PRO A 37 -1.44 6.90 -33.42
N ILE A 38 -2.39 6.11 -32.93
CA ILE A 38 -2.19 5.20 -31.80
C ILE A 38 -2.89 3.85 -32.03
N CYS A 39 -2.23 2.75 -31.68
CA CYS A 39 -2.87 1.43 -31.64
C CYS A 39 -3.52 1.19 -30.27
N GLU A 40 -4.48 0.27 -30.19
CA GLU A 40 -5.24 -0.02 -28.98
C GLU A 40 -4.32 -0.36 -27.80
N ASN A 41 -3.25 -1.13 -28.04
CA ASN A 41 -2.32 -1.50 -26.98
C ASN A 41 -1.55 -0.28 -26.43
N CYS A 42 -1.02 0.58 -27.30
CA CYS A 42 -0.34 1.79 -26.86
C CYS A 42 -1.30 2.80 -26.23
N ALA A 43 -2.57 2.83 -26.66
CA ALA A 43 -3.60 3.63 -26.03
C ALA A 43 -3.86 3.16 -24.60
N ARG A 44 -4.05 1.85 -24.39
CA ARG A 44 -4.21 1.23 -23.06
C ARG A 44 -3.01 1.52 -22.16
N VAL A 45 -1.79 1.32 -22.68
CA VAL A 45 -0.56 1.62 -21.94
C VAL A 45 -0.52 3.10 -21.53
N ARG A 46 -0.84 4.04 -22.43
CA ARG A 46 -0.87 5.47 -22.06
C ARG A 46 -1.94 5.82 -21.04
N THR A 47 -3.14 5.23 -21.12
CA THR A 47 -4.22 5.47 -20.15
C THR A 47 -3.93 4.83 -18.79
N ASP A 48 -3.27 3.68 -18.78
CA ASP A 48 -2.89 2.94 -17.57
C ASP A 48 -1.55 3.42 -16.96
N GLY A 49 -0.99 4.53 -17.45
CA GLY A 49 0.22 5.14 -16.89
C GLY A 49 1.53 4.45 -17.26
N GLY A 50 1.57 3.72 -18.37
CA GLY A 50 2.77 3.05 -18.87
C GLY A 50 2.99 1.64 -18.31
N THR A 51 2.11 1.19 -17.42
CA THR A 51 2.27 -0.09 -16.71
C THR A 51 1.40 -1.18 -17.34
N THR A 52 1.99 -2.34 -17.54
CA THR A 52 1.26 -3.54 -17.96
C THR A 52 0.38 -4.04 -16.81
N PRO A 53 -0.69 -4.81 -17.09
CA PRO A 53 -1.49 -5.45 -16.04
C PRO A 53 -0.65 -6.28 -15.05
N ALA A 54 0.39 -6.96 -15.53
CA ALA A 54 1.30 -7.75 -14.71
C ALA A 54 2.12 -6.87 -13.74
N GLU A 55 2.65 -5.74 -14.21
CA GLU A 55 3.38 -4.79 -13.37
C GLU A 55 2.47 -4.17 -12.30
N ARG A 56 1.23 -3.81 -12.66
CA ARG A 56 0.23 -3.33 -11.68
C ARG A 56 -0.07 -4.38 -10.61
N GLN A 57 -0.20 -5.64 -11.02
CA GLN A 57 -0.43 -6.73 -10.08
C GLN A 57 0.78 -6.96 -9.16
N ALA A 58 2.00 -6.92 -9.69
CA ALA A 58 3.22 -7.04 -8.90
C ALA A 58 3.30 -5.92 -7.85
N GLN A 59 3.06 -4.66 -8.25
CA GLN A 59 3.08 -3.51 -7.35
C GLN A 59 2.00 -3.60 -6.25
N ALA A 60 0.80 -4.10 -6.60
CA ALA A 60 -0.25 -4.33 -5.63
C ALA A 60 0.15 -5.42 -4.61
N LEU A 61 0.78 -6.50 -5.06
CA LEU A 61 1.27 -7.57 -4.18
C LEU A 61 2.40 -7.09 -3.27
N GLU A 62 3.31 -6.24 -3.76
CA GLU A 62 4.36 -5.61 -2.94
C GLU A 62 3.75 -4.75 -1.83
N THR A 63 2.75 -3.93 -2.17
CA THR A 63 2.03 -3.11 -1.20
C THR A 63 1.37 -3.96 -0.10
N ILE A 64 0.73 -5.07 -0.49
CA ILE A 64 0.12 -6.01 0.46
C ILE A 64 1.18 -6.67 1.34
N ALA A 65 2.32 -7.07 0.76
CA ALA A 65 3.40 -7.69 1.51
C ALA A 65 4.01 -6.74 2.56
N ASP A 66 4.18 -5.47 2.22
CA ASP A 66 4.69 -4.45 3.14
C ASP A 66 3.71 -4.21 4.31
N GLU A 67 2.42 -4.11 4.00
CA GLU A 67 1.37 -3.97 5.02
C GLU A 67 1.32 -5.19 5.94
N LEU A 68 1.41 -6.41 5.40
CA LEU A 68 1.45 -7.63 6.22
C LEU A 68 2.69 -7.68 7.13
N ARG A 69 3.85 -7.21 6.66
CA ARG A 69 5.04 -7.12 7.52
C ARG A 69 4.82 -6.13 8.66
N PHE A 70 4.24 -4.97 8.36
CA PHE A 70 3.92 -3.97 9.38
C PHE A 70 2.93 -4.52 10.42
N GLN A 71 1.85 -5.18 9.99
CA GLN A 71 0.87 -5.78 10.88
C GLN A 71 1.47 -6.90 11.74
N ASN A 72 2.32 -7.76 11.16
CA ASN A 72 2.98 -8.82 11.91
C ASN A 72 3.94 -8.26 12.97
N ALA A 73 4.65 -7.17 12.69
CA ALA A 73 5.48 -6.49 13.67
C ALA A 73 4.65 -5.89 14.81
N ALA A 74 3.52 -5.25 14.50
CA ALA A 74 2.61 -4.74 15.52
C ALA A 74 2.01 -5.85 16.39
N LEU A 75 1.63 -6.99 15.79
CA LEU A 75 1.12 -8.14 16.52
C LEU A 75 2.17 -8.76 17.44
N ALA A 76 3.43 -8.86 16.98
CA ALA A 76 4.53 -9.33 17.82
C ALA A 76 4.72 -8.44 19.05
N GLU A 77 4.59 -7.12 18.89
CA GLU A 77 4.67 -6.18 20.01
C GLU A 77 3.51 -6.34 20.99
N VAL A 78 2.29 -6.52 20.48
CA VAL A 78 1.12 -6.80 21.33
C VAL A 78 1.33 -8.08 22.15
N ILE A 79 1.90 -9.13 21.55
CA ILE A 79 2.22 -10.38 22.26
C ILE A 79 3.25 -10.12 23.36
N ASN A 80 4.33 -9.39 23.07
CA ASN A 80 5.35 -9.07 24.07
C ASN A 80 4.77 -8.32 25.27
N VAL A 81 3.88 -7.35 25.02
CA VAL A 81 3.21 -6.60 26.09
C VAL A 81 2.28 -7.49 26.91
N LEU A 82 1.52 -8.38 26.26
CA LEU A 82 0.67 -9.34 26.96
C LEU A 82 1.48 -10.30 27.83
N ASP A 83 2.59 -10.83 27.32
CA ASP A 83 3.50 -11.70 28.05
C ASP A 83 4.12 -10.98 29.26
N ALA A 84 4.52 -9.72 29.12
CA ALA A 84 5.03 -8.92 30.22
C ALA A 84 3.96 -8.72 31.32
N MET A 85 2.73 -8.35 30.93
CA MET A 85 1.62 -8.20 31.88
C MET A 85 1.26 -9.52 32.57
N HIS A 86 1.29 -10.63 31.84
CA HIS A 86 1.06 -11.96 32.41
C HIS A 86 2.18 -12.37 33.37
N GLY A 87 3.44 -12.13 33.03
CA GLY A 87 4.60 -12.38 33.90
C GLY A 87 4.55 -11.56 35.19
N GLU A 88 4.18 -10.28 35.11
CA GLU A 88 4.00 -9.43 36.29
C GLU A 88 2.82 -9.87 37.16
N ARG A 89 1.69 -10.26 36.54
CA ARG A 89 0.51 -10.76 37.24
C ARG A 89 0.72 -12.13 37.88
N HIS A 90 1.61 -12.95 37.32
CA HIS A 90 1.95 -14.29 37.81
C HIS A 90 3.17 -14.34 38.72
N ARG A 91 3.72 -13.22 39.21
CA ARG A 91 4.71 -13.27 40.29
C ARG A 91 4.16 -14.17 41.41
N PRO A 92 4.81 -15.30 41.71
CA PRO A 92 4.32 -16.23 42.71
C PRO A 92 4.11 -15.48 44.02
N LEU A 93 3.00 -15.75 44.71
CA LEU A 93 2.73 -15.20 46.05
C LEU A 93 3.92 -15.42 47.00
N GLU A 94 4.68 -16.50 46.80
CA GLU A 94 5.93 -16.80 47.50
C GLU A 94 7.03 -15.77 47.23
N GLU A 95 7.27 -15.34 45.98
CA GLU A 95 8.27 -14.30 45.67
C GLU A 95 7.86 -12.94 46.24
N ILE A 96 6.58 -12.58 46.15
CA ILE A 96 6.07 -11.32 46.70
C ILE A 96 6.21 -11.31 48.24
N THR A 97 5.81 -12.40 48.91
CA THR A 97 5.92 -12.49 50.37
C THR A 97 7.36 -12.55 50.85
N THR A 98 8.27 -13.18 50.10
CA THR A 98 9.70 -13.21 50.42
C THR A 98 10.33 -11.83 50.24
N SER A 99 10.05 -11.14 49.13
CA SER A 99 10.51 -9.76 48.89
C SER A 99 9.99 -8.76 49.94
N ILE A 100 8.73 -8.89 50.36
CA ILE A 100 8.17 -8.06 51.45
C ILE A 100 8.87 -8.36 52.78
N LYS A 101 9.10 -9.64 53.12
CA LYS A 101 9.82 -10.00 54.35
C LYS A 101 11.24 -9.45 54.36
N ASP A 102 11.97 -9.58 53.26
CA ASP A 102 13.34 -9.09 53.15
C ASP A 102 13.40 -7.56 53.32
N HIS A 103 12.47 -6.82 52.70
CA HIS A 103 12.37 -5.38 52.90
C HIS A 103 12.05 -4.98 54.35
N LEU A 104 11.17 -5.73 55.04
CA LEU A 104 10.87 -5.47 56.44
C LEU A 104 12.06 -5.77 57.36
N ILE A 105 12.84 -6.81 57.07
CA ILE A 105 14.06 -7.15 57.83
C ILE A 105 15.11 -6.05 57.65
N VAL A 106 15.37 -5.60 56.41
CA VAL A 106 16.34 -4.54 56.13
C VAL A 106 15.95 -3.24 56.85
N ARG A 107 14.68 -2.84 56.80
CA ARG A 107 14.20 -1.62 57.46
C ARG A 107 14.31 -1.71 58.98
N GLY A 108 14.03 -2.87 59.57
CA GLY A 108 14.21 -3.10 61.00
C GLY A 108 15.67 -3.09 61.44
N LEU A 109 16.60 -3.50 60.57
CA LEU A 109 18.04 -3.41 60.82
C LEU A 109 18.55 -1.96 60.71
N GLU A 110 17.99 -1.15 59.81
CA GLU A 110 18.29 0.29 59.70
C GLU A 110 17.76 1.11 60.87
N GLU A 111 16.61 0.74 61.45
CA GLU A 111 16.02 1.41 62.63
C GLU A 111 16.73 1.07 63.97
N MET A 112 17.57 0.04 63.98
CA MET A 112 18.31 -0.42 65.17
C MET A 112 19.79 0.02 65.21
N ALA A 113 20.27 0.72 64.18
CA ALA A 113 21.62 1.27 64.08
C ALA A 113 21.64 2.75 64.50
#